data_AF-A0A846ZZU0-F1
#
_entry.id   AF-A0A846ZZU0-F1
#
_cell.length_a   1.000
_cell.length_b   1.000
_cell.length_c   1.000
_cell.angle_alpha   90.00
_cell.angle_beta   90.00
_cell.angle_gamma   90.00
#
_symmetry.space_group_name_H-M   'P 1'
#
loop_
_entity.id
_entity.type
_entity.pdbx_description
1 polymer ?
#
loop_
_entity_poly.entity_id
_entity_poly.type
_entity_poly.pdbx_seq_one_letter_code
_entity_poly.pdbx_strand_id
1 'polypeptide(L)' 'MDNTQKFSGKAQVYRQSRPSYSREMFTCLRDQFGVIPGSLAADVGSGTGILTRQLLEMGIKVFAVEPNADMRRLAEQDLG' A
#
# COMPACT_ATOMS: atom_id res chain seq x y z
N MET A 1 19.25 9.14 12.98
CA MET A 1 19.01 8.58 11.63
C MET A 1 17.59 8.97 11.24
N ASP A 2 17.38 9.60 10.09
CA ASP A 2 16.04 9.97 9.63
C ASP A 2 15.41 8.79 8.87
N ASN A 3 14.40 8.15 9.48
CA ASN A 3 13.72 7.01 8.89
C ASN A 3 12.86 7.40 7.67
N THR A 4 12.45 8.66 7.56
CA THR A 4 11.59 9.12 6.46
C THR A 4 12.32 9.21 5.12
N GLN A 5 13.66 9.25 5.15
CA GLN A 5 14.51 9.39 3.95
C GLN A 5 15.27 8.10 3.59
N LYS A 6 15.12 7.03 4.36
CA LYS A 6 15.91 5.79 4.21
C LYS A 6 15.80 5.15 2.81
N PHE A 7 14.67 5.36 2.13
CA PHE A 7 14.37 4.80 0.82
C PHE A 7 14.35 5.83 -0.32
N SER A 8 14.74 7.08 -0.06
CA SER A 8 14.82 8.11 -1.11
C SER A 8 15.78 7.68 -2.22
N GLY A 9 15.35 7.81 -3.48
CA GLY A 9 16.09 7.37 -4.66
C GLY A 9 16.01 5.87 -4.94
N LYS A 10 15.25 5.10 -4.15
CA LYS A 10 15.11 3.64 -4.30
C LYS A 10 13.68 3.21 -4.64
N ALA A 11 12.75 4.15 -4.83
CA ALA A 11 11.33 3.82 -5.00
C ALA A 11 11.08 2.90 -6.20
N GLN A 12 11.70 3.15 -7.34
CA GLN A 12 11.53 2.32 -8.53
C GLN A 12 12.06 0.89 -8.36
N VAL A 13 13.26 0.75 -7.77
CA VAL A 13 13.83 -0.56 -7.45
C VAL A 13 12.95 -1.27 -6.43
N TYR A 14 12.48 -0.56 -5.40
CA TYR A 14 11.58 -1.12 -4.39
C TYR A 14 10.32 -1.70 -5.04
N ARG A 15 9.65 -0.94 -5.91
CA ARG A 15 8.46 -1.38 -6.64
C ARG A 15 8.71 -2.62 -7.49
N GLN A 16 9.86 -2.73 -8.13
CA GLN A 16 10.19 -3.87 -9.00
C GLN A 16 10.61 -5.12 -8.23
N SER A 17 11.30 -4.95 -7.10
CA SER A 17 11.87 -6.06 -6.33
C SER A 17 10.95 -6.60 -5.24
N ARG A 18 9.93 -5.84 -4.81
CA ARG A 18 9.05 -6.24 -3.72
C ARG A 18 7.80 -6.94 -4.27
N PRO A 19 7.55 -8.21 -3.89
CA PRO A 19 6.35 -8.92 -4.33
C PRO A 19 5.09 -8.31 -3.70
N SER A 20 3.97 -8.58 -4.35
CA SER A 20 2.64 -8.28 -3.78
C SER A 20 2.31 -9.22 -2.61
N TYR A 21 1.31 -8.84 -1.82
CA TYR A 21 0.83 -9.64 -0.70
C TYR A 21 0.02 -10.85 -1.20
N SER A 22 0.08 -11.94 -0.45
CA SER A 22 -0.62 -13.19 -0.77
C SER A 22 -2.14 -13.00 -0.77
N ARG A 23 -2.85 -13.71 -1.65
CA ARG A 23 -4.32 -13.66 -1.72
C ARG A 23 -4.98 -14.11 -0.42
N GLU A 24 -4.35 -15.05 0.28
CA GLU A 24 -4.79 -15.60 1.56
C GLU A 24 -4.90 -14.53 2.65
N MET A 25 -4.07 -13.48 2.60
CA MET A 25 -4.16 -12.36 3.55
C MET A 25 -5.50 -11.63 3.37
N PHE A 26 -5.90 -11.36 2.13
CA PHE A 26 -7.16 -10.67 1.83
C PHE A 26 -8.39 -11.56 2.07
N THR A 27 -8.28 -12.86 1.82
CA THR A 27 -9.28 -13.85 2.24
C THR A 27 -9.46 -13.83 3.76
N CYS A 28 -8.36 -13.80 4.53
CA CYS A 28 -8.40 -13.71 5.98
C CYS A 28 -9.08 -12.40 6.45
N LEU A 29 -8.73 -11.25 5.86
CA LEU A 29 -9.39 -9.97 6.15
C LEU A 29 -10.90 -10.04 5.97
N ARG A 30 -11.36 -10.65 4.87
CA ARG A 30 -12.79 -10.80 4.59
C ARG A 30 -13.45 -11.77 5.56
N ASP A 31 -12.92 -12.97 5.68
CA ASP A 31 -13.62 -14.09 6.33
C ASP A 31 -13.52 -14.03 7.86
N GLN A 32 -12.42 -13.51 8.41
CA GLN A 32 -12.20 -13.44 9.86
C GLN A 32 -12.51 -12.05 10.45
N PHE A 33 -12.26 -10.99 9.68
CA PHE A 33 -12.40 -9.61 10.18
C PHE A 33 -13.56 -8.84 9.55
N GLY A 34 -14.33 -9.48 8.66
CA GLY A 34 -15.52 -8.87 8.05
C GLY A 34 -15.21 -7.70 7.13
N VAL A 35 -13.99 -7.62 6.60
CA VAL A 35 -13.61 -6.56 5.66
C VAL A 35 -14.29 -6.80 4.32
N ILE A 36 -15.21 -5.91 3.96
CA ILE A 36 -16.03 -5.99 2.75
C ILE A 36 -15.82 -4.77 1.85
N PRO A 37 -16.21 -4.82 0.56
CA PRO A 37 -16.25 -3.63 -0.29
C PRO A 37 -17.00 -2.48 0.40
N GLY A 38 -16.48 -1.26 0.29
CA GLY A 38 -16.98 -0.07 0.98
C GLY A 38 -16.40 0.14 2.40
N SER A 39 -15.65 -0.82 2.94
CA SER A 39 -14.89 -0.62 4.19
C SER A 39 -13.87 0.52 4.05
N LEU A 40 -13.44 1.07 5.19
CA LEU A 40 -12.39 2.10 5.26
C LEU A 40 -11.11 1.50 5.83
N ALA A 41 -9.97 1.85 5.23
CA ALA A 41 -8.65 1.48 5.74
C ALA A 41 -7.68 2.66 5.72
N ALA A 42 -6.72 2.67 6.65
CA ALA A 42 -5.55 3.52 6.59
C ALA A 42 -4.30 2.64 6.37
N ASP A 43 -3.57 2.86 5.28
CA ASP A 43 -2.32 2.16 4.96
C ASP A 43 -1.15 3.06 5.38
N VAL A 44 -0.61 2.82 6.58
CA VAL A 44 0.42 3.66 7.20
C VAL A 44 1.81 3.13 6.84
N GLY A 45 2.61 3.98 6.19
CA GLY A 45 3.86 3.56 5.54
C GLY A 45 3.59 2.83 4.24
N SER A 46 2.63 3.33 3.43
CA SER A 46 2.15 2.69 2.22
C SER A 46 3.23 2.50 1.14
N GLY A 47 4.37 3.19 1.27
CA GLY A 47 5.50 3.07 0.35
C GLY A 47 5.07 3.37 -1.09
N THR A 48 5.37 2.45 -2.00
CA THR A 48 4.97 2.53 -3.41
C THR A 48 3.55 2.00 -3.69
N GLY A 49 2.72 1.86 -2.66
CA GLY A 49 1.30 1.49 -2.79
C GLY A 49 1.02 0.01 -3.06
N ILE A 50 1.95 -0.90 -2.74
CA ILE A 50 1.77 -2.35 -3.02
C ILE A 50 0.54 -2.92 -2.29
N LEU A 51 0.42 -2.67 -0.98
CA LEU A 51 -0.75 -3.10 -0.21
C LEU A 51 -1.99 -2.29 -0.60
N THR A 52 -1.84 -0.96 -0.70
CA THR A 52 -2.91 -0.04 -1.09
C THR A 52 -3.63 -0.52 -2.35
N ARG A 53 -2.89 -0.89 -3.42
CA ARG A 53 -3.46 -1.40 -4.67
C ARG A 53 -4.38 -2.60 -4.43
N GLN A 54 -3.93 -3.59 -3.68
CA GLN A 54 -4.69 -4.82 -3.46
C GLN A 54 -5.90 -4.60 -2.54
N LEU A 55 -5.82 -3.65 -1.59
CA LEU A 55 -6.97 -3.22 -0.80
C LEU A 55 -8.01 -2.50 -1.68
N LEU A 56 -7.57 -1.63 -2.61
CA LEU A 56 -8.45 -0.98 -3.59
C LEU A 56 -9.13 -2.01 -4.50
N GLU A 57 -8.41 -3.05 -4.94
CA GLU A 57 -8.97 -4.17 -5.71
C GLU A 57 -10.06 -4.95 -4.94
N MET A 58 -10.02 -4.97 -3.60
CA MET A 58 -11.11 -5.49 -2.76
C MET A 58 -12.32 -4.55 -2.66
N GLY A 59 -12.28 -3.38 -3.29
CA GLY A 59 -13.33 -2.36 -3.20
C GLY A 59 -13.32 -1.57 -1.89
N ILE A 60 -12.21 -1.57 -1.16
CA ILE A 60 -12.03 -0.81 0.07
C ILE A 60 -11.66 0.63 -0.29
N LYS A 61 -12.17 1.61 0.46
CA LYS A 61 -11.68 2.99 0.37
C LYS A 61 -10.48 3.16 1.31
N VAL A 62 -9.33 3.49 0.73
CA VAL A 62 -8.05 3.51 1.45
C VAL A 62 -7.50 4.93 1.56
N PHE A 63 -7.03 5.28 2.75
CA PHE A 63 -6.22 6.47 3.01
C PHE A 63 -4.77 6.05 3.18
N ALA A 64 -3.95 6.26 2.16
CA ALA A 64 -2.53 5.91 2.17
C ALA A 64 -1.69 7.05 2.77
N VAL A 65 -0.81 6.71 3.71
CA VAL A 65 0.07 7.68 4.39
C VAL A 65 1.52 7.25 4.20
N GLU A 66 2.30 8.02 3.44
CA GLU A 66 3.72 7.75 3.21
C GLU A 66 4.54 9.05 3.34
N PRO A 67 5.42 9.17 4.34
CA PRO A 67 6.23 10.38 4.51
C PRO A 67 7.32 10.55 3.43
N ASN A 68 7.85 9.46 2.88
CA ASN A 68 8.87 9.52 1.83
C ASN A 68 8.26 9.96 0.49
N ALA A 69 8.58 11.16 0.04
CA ALA A 69 8.03 11.72 -1.19
C ALA A 69 8.33 10.89 -2.44
N ASP A 70 9.48 10.22 -2.49
CA ASP A 70 9.85 9.40 -3.66
C ASP A 70 8.99 8.13 -3.77
N MET A 71 8.78 7.47 -2.64
CA MET A 71 7.90 6.31 -2.53
C MET A 71 6.45 6.70 -2.81
N ARG A 72 5.98 7.78 -2.16
CA ARG A 72 4.60 8.26 -2.27
C ARG A 72 4.24 8.65 -3.70
N ARG A 73 5.12 9.35 -4.42
CA ARG A 73 4.87 9.76 -5.82
C ARG A 73 4.59 8.58 -6.74
N LEU A 74 5.27 7.44 -6.56
CA LEU A 74 4.97 6.25 -7.36
C LEU A 74 3.59 5.68 -7.04
N ALA A 75 3.18 5.69 -5.77
CA ALA A 75 1.83 5.26 -5.39
C ALA A 75 0.76 6.20 -5.97
N GLU A 76 0.94 7.51 -5.86
CA GLU A 76 0.05 8.54 -6.42
C GLU A 76 -0.07 8.39 -7.96
N GLN A 77 1.05 8.19 -8.66
CA GLN A 77 1.04 7.97 -10.12
C GLN A 77 0.25 6.73 -10.55
N ASP A 78 0.35 5.65 -9.78
CA ASP A 78 -0.27 4.37 -10.12
C ASP A 78 -1.75 4.28 -9.67
N LEU A 79 -2.14 5.02 -8.62
CA LEU A 79 -3.40 4.79 -7.89
C LEU A 79 -4.34 6.01 -7.79
N GLY A 80 -3.88 7.22 -8.14
CA GLY A 80 -4.70 8.45 -8.14
C GLY A 80 -4.41 9.37 -6.97
#